data_AF-A0A2H6NIH8-F1
#
_entry.id   AF-A0A2H6NIH8-F1
#
_cell.length_a   1.000
_cell.length_b   1.000
_cell.length_c   1.000
_cell.angle_alpha   90.00
_cell.angle_beta   90.00
_cell.angle_gamma   90.00
#
_symmetry.space_group_name_H-M   'P 1'
#
loop_
_entity.id
_entity.type
_entity.pdbx_description
1 polymer ?
#
loop_
_entity_poly.entity_id
_entity_poly.type
_entity_poly.pdbx_seq_one_letter_code
_entity_poly.pdbx_strand_id
1 'polypeptide(L)'
;MNDCQDFVENIFKNSQKYETPDSIPKAKNIVRTIAVSSAEAERGFSKMNLICSEKKSLLTVSNITNLMTISLIGLPLKEWDPTLTAERWLKVNQTADDSQLKMKIANEDINRKAIWKYLT
;
A
#
# COMPACT_ATOMS: atom_id res chain seq x y z
N MET A 1 -22.32 10.32 -6.18
CA MET A 1 -23.09 9.64 -5.10
C MET A 1 -22.70 8.18 -5.14
N ASN A 2 -22.32 7.59 -4.01
CA ASN A 2 -21.84 6.21 -3.99
C ASN A 2 -22.94 5.28 -3.47
N ASP A 3 -23.91 5.04 -4.34
CA ASP A 3 -25.18 4.42 -3.98
C ASP A 3 -24.99 3.08 -3.24
N CYS A 4 -23.96 2.30 -3.58
CA CYS A 4 -23.68 1.02 -2.94
C CYS A 4 -23.05 1.13 -1.55
N GLN A 5 -22.00 1.95 -1.35
CA GLN A 5 -21.43 2.12 0.00
C GLN A 5 -22.39 2.89 0.91
N ASP A 6 -23.10 3.87 0.37
CA ASP A 6 -24.10 4.65 1.11
C ASP A 6 -25.25 3.73 1.55
N PHE A 7 -25.70 2.82 0.68
CA PHE A 7 -26.68 1.79 1.03
C PHE A 7 -26.16 0.85 2.13
N VAL A 8 -24.93 0.34 2.01
CA VAL A 8 -24.34 -0.58 3.00
C VAL A 8 -24.17 0.11 4.36
N GLU A 9 -23.64 1.34 4.41
CA GLU A 9 -23.51 2.10 5.65
C GLU A 9 -24.88 2.44 6.27
N ASN A 10 -25.90 2.70 5.45
CA ASN A 10 -27.25 2.93 5.93
C ASN A 10 -27.86 1.67 6.57
N ILE A 11 -27.71 0.50 5.93
CA ILE A 11 -28.13 -0.79 6.50
C ILE A 11 -27.45 -1.01 7.87
N PHE A 12 -26.15 -0.76 7.98
CA PHE A 12 -25.39 -0.92 9.22
C PHE A 12 -25.79 0.05 10.34
N LYS A 13 -26.10 1.31 10.01
CA LYS A 13 -26.56 2.28 11.00
C LYS A 13 -27.93 1.90 11.57
N ASN A 14 -28.77 1.27 10.75
CA ASN A 14 -30.14 0.90 11.13
C ASN A 14 -30.25 -0.53 11.70
N SER A 15 -29.20 -1.36 11.60
CA SER A 15 -29.19 -2.77 12.00
C SER A 15 -29.01 -3.02 13.51
N GLN A 16 -29.29 -2.05 14.37
CA GLN A 16 -29.01 -2.08 15.82
C GLN A 16 -29.77 -3.18 16.61
N LYS A 17 -30.49 -4.08 15.93
CA LYS A 17 -31.37 -5.11 16.50
C LYS A 17 -30.81 -6.54 16.48
N TYR A 18 -29.64 -6.82 15.91
CA TYR A 18 -29.12 -8.18 15.79
C TYR A 18 -27.60 -8.25 15.97
N GLU A 19 -27.12 -9.31 16.64
CA GLU A 19 -25.70 -9.65 16.70
C GLU A 19 -25.20 -9.92 15.28
N THR A 20 -24.29 -9.07 14.80
CA THR A 20 -23.69 -9.23 13.47
C THR A 20 -22.69 -10.39 13.47
N PRO A 21 -22.86 -11.40 12.60
CA PRO A 21 -21.87 -12.46 12.40
C PRO A 21 -20.50 -11.90 12.00
N ASP A 22 -19.42 -12.59 12.39
CA ASP A 22 -18.02 -12.20 12.08
C ASP A 22 -17.71 -12.04 10.59
N SER A 23 -18.50 -12.67 9.72
CA SER A 23 -18.38 -12.53 8.26
C SER A 23 -18.78 -11.13 7.77
N ILE A 24 -19.64 -10.43 8.50
CA ILE A 24 -20.21 -9.14 8.10
C ILE A 24 -19.19 -8.00 8.22
N PRO A 25 -18.43 -7.83 9.32
CA PRO A 25 -17.33 -6.88 9.39
C PRO A 25 -16.28 -7.10 8.30
N LYS A 26 -15.98 -8.36 7.96
CA LYS A 26 -15.03 -8.70 6.90
C LYS A 26 -15.55 -8.25 5.53
N ALA A 27 -16.81 -8.53 5.21
CA ALA A 27 -17.45 -8.08 3.98
C ALA A 27 -17.48 -6.54 3.89
N LYS A 28 -17.74 -5.85 5.01
CA LYS A 28 -17.71 -4.38 5.08
C LYS A 28 -16.35 -3.82 4.69
N ASN A 29 -15.27 -4.41 5.21
CA ASN A 29 -13.92 -3.96 4.89
C ASN A 29 -13.59 -4.18 3.41
N ILE A 30 -14.01 -5.31 2.82
CA ILE A 30 -13.82 -5.58 1.38
C ILE A 30 -14.55 -4.52 0.54
N VAL A 31 -15.82 -4.24 0.81
CA VAL A 31 -16.60 -3.23 0.06
C VAL A 31 -15.98 -1.83 0.15
N ARG A 32 -15.33 -1.50 1.27
CA ARG A 32 -14.60 -0.23 1.44
C ARG A 32 -13.30 -0.15 0.63
N THR A 33 -12.73 -1.26 0.19
CA THR A 33 -11.53 -1.27 -0.66
C THR A 33 -11.83 -1.10 -2.15
N ILE A 34 -13.09 -1.25 -2.56
CA ILE A 34 -13.48 -1.08 -3.96
C ILE A 34 -13.53 0.40 -4.28
N ALA A 35 -12.77 0.81 -5.30
CA ALA A 35 -12.76 2.18 -5.80
C ALA A 35 -14.17 2.59 -6.23
N VAL A 36 -14.61 3.73 -5.72
CA VAL A 36 -15.97 4.23 -5.84
C VAL A 36 -16.22 4.91 -7.18
N SER A 37 -15.15 5.43 -7.78
CA SER A 37 -15.20 6.27 -8.97
C SER A 37 -13.86 6.26 -9.69
N SER A 38 -13.88 6.53 -11.00
CA SER A 38 -12.67 6.81 -11.78
C SER A 38 -11.86 7.98 -11.23
N ALA A 39 -12.50 8.91 -10.50
CA ALA A 39 -11.84 10.06 -9.87
C ALA A 39 -10.67 9.65 -8.94
N GLU A 40 -10.76 8.48 -8.29
CA GLU A 40 -9.68 7.96 -7.45
C GLU A 40 -8.47 7.51 -8.28
N ALA A 41 -8.72 6.88 -9.43
CA ALA A 41 -7.68 6.53 -10.41
C ALA A 41 -7.08 7.79 -11.06
N GLU A 42 -7.90 8.78 -11.42
CA GLU A 42 -7.48 10.07 -12.00
C GLU A 42 -6.60 10.87 -11.03
N ARG A 43 -6.90 10.82 -9.73
CA ARG A 43 -6.03 11.37 -8.67
C ARG A 43 -4.68 10.65 -8.62
N GLY A 44 -4.68 9.33 -8.80
CA GLY A 44 -3.47 8.53 -8.95
C GLY A 44 -2.63 8.99 -10.15
N PHE A 45 -3.23 9.11 -11.33
CA PHE A 45 -2.53 9.59 -12.53
C PHE A 45 -2.02 11.03 -12.39
N SER A 46 -2.76 11.89 -11.70
CA SER A 46 -2.28 13.25 -11.38
C SER A 46 -1.02 13.22 -10.51
N LYS A 47 -0.95 12.31 -9.53
CA LYS A 47 0.28 12.07 -8.75
C LYS A 47 1.42 11.52 -9.62
N MET A 48 1.09 10.67 -10.59
CA MET A 48 2.07 10.15 -11.54
C MET A 48 2.75 11.27 -12.33
N ASN A 49 2.02 12.32 -12.73
CA ASN A 49 2.60 13.47 -13.44
C ASN A 49 3.70 14.18 -12.64
N LEU A 50 3.61 14.21 -11.31
CA LEU A 50 4.65 14.76 -10.44
C LEU A 50 5.89 13.84 -10.38
N ILE A 51 5.69 12.53 -10.46
CA ILE A 51 6.75 11.52 -10.46
C ILE A 51 7.46 11.47 -11.81
N CYS A 52 6.70 11.49 -12.90
CA CYS A 52 7.17 11.42 -14.28
C CYS A 52 7.47 12.81 -14.89
N SER A 53 7.81 13.79 -14.05
CA SER A 53 8.23 15.12 -14.54
C SER A 53 9.45 15.04 -15.46
N GLU A 54 9.62 16.01 -16.35
CA GLU A 54 10.71 16.03 -17.35
C GLU A 54 12.12 15.88 -16.73
N LYS A 55 12.31 16.34 -15.49
CA LYS A 55 13.58 16.20 -14.74
C LYS A 55 13.85 14.78 -14.22
N LYS A 56 12.84 13.91 -14.21
CA LYS A 56 12.88 12.50 -13.75
C LYS A 56 12.70 11.52 -14.91
N SER A 57 12.93 11.97 -16.15
CA SER A 57 12.76 11.21 -17.41
C SER A 57 13.61 9.93 -17.54
N LEU A 58 14.53 9.67 -16.60
CA LEU A 58 15.41 8.50 -16.57
C LEU A 58 14.89 7.36 -15.68
N LEU A 59 13.73 7.50 -15.04
CA LEU A 59 13.18 6.44 -14.21
C LEU A 59 12.63 5.30 -15.07
N THR A 60 13.03 4.07 -14.75
CA THR A 60 12.42 2.87 -15.34
C THR A 60 10.96 2.75 -14.91
N VAL A 61 10.15 2.03 -15.70
CA VAL A 61 8.75 1.74 -15.35
C VAL A 61 8.64 1.11 -13.96
N SER A 62 9.57 0.20 -13.61
CA SER A 62 9.63 -0.40 -12.28
C SER A 62 9.80 0.64 -11.17
N ASN A 63 10.70 1.61 -11.36
CA ASN A 63 10.93 2.68 -10.39
C ASN A 63 9.72 3.62 -10.28
N ILE A 64 9.07 3.94 -11.40
CA ILE A 64 7.85 4.76 -11.42
C ILE A 64 6.74 4.05 -10.63
N THR A 65 6.52 2.76 -10.89
CA THR A 65 5.53 1.95 -10.17
C THR A 65 5.80 1.91 -8.67
N ASN A 66 7.06 1.73 -8.25
CA ASN A 66 7.42 1.74 -6.83
C ASN A 66 7.12 3.09 -6.16
N LEU A 67 7.45 4.20 -6.82
CA LEU A 67 7.15 5.55 -6.31
C LEU A 67 5.64 5.82 -6.25
N MET A 68 4.89 5.35 -7.24
CA MET A 68 3.43 5.43 -7.26
C MET A 68 2.82 4.66 -6.09
N THR A 69 3.29 3.44 -5.83
CA THR A 69 2.86 2.63 -4.68
C THR A 69 3.13 3.36 -3.37
N ILE A 70 4.35 3.87 -3.16
CA ILE A 70 4.69 4.64 -1.95
C ILE A 70 3.78 5.88 -1.82
N SER A 71 3.50 6.58 -2.91
CA SER A 71 2.66 7.78 -2.91
C SER A 71 1.17 7.51 -2.63
N LEU A 72 0.67 6.33 -2.99
CA LEU A 72 -0.74 5.96 -2.84
C LEU A 72 -1.04 5.27 -1.51
N ILE A 73 -0.19 4.32 -1.11
CA ILE A 73 -0.43 3.46 0.06
C ILE A 73 0.66 3.56 1.14
N GLY A 74 1.73 4.32 0.88
CA GLY A 74 2.80 4.53 1.86
C GLY A 74 2.34 5.38 3.04
N LEU A 75 3.06 5.23 4.16
CA LEU A 75 2.84 6.06 5.35
C LEU A 75 3.10 7.55 5.02
N PRO A 76 2.39 8.47 5.67
CA PRO A 76 2.75 9.88 5.63
C PRO A 76 4.21 10.08 6.03
N LEU A 77 4.92 10.99 5.36
CA LEU A 77 6.36 11.21 5.60
C LEU A 77 6.69 11.49 7.08
N LYS A 78 5.80 12.20 7.78
CA LYS A 78 5.91 12.50 9.22
C LYS A 78 5.81 11.28 10.14
N GLU A 79 5.21 10.19 9.67
CA GLU A 79 4.99 8.93 10.40
C GLU A 79 5.93 7.83 9.91
N TRP A 80 6.68 8.08 8.84
CA TRP A 80 7.65 7.14 8.31
C TRP A 80 8.97 7.26 9.06
N ASP A 81 9.34 6.18 9.76
CA ASP A 81 10.68 6.03 10.34
C ASP A 81 11.66 5.48 9.29
N PRO A 82 12.64 6.30 8.84
CA PRO A 82 13.61 5.84 7.85
C PRO A 82 14.69 4.95 8.46
N THR A 83 14.84 4.90 9.79
CA THR A 83 16.01 4.32 10.49
C THR A 83 16.23 2.86 10.09
N LEU A 84 15.20 2.02 10.19
CA LEU A 84 15.27 0.61 9.81
C LEU A 84 15.62 0.42 8.32
N THR A 85 15.10 1.29 7.46
CA THR A 85 15.36 1.24 6.01
C THR A 85 16.80 1.64 5.72
N ALA A 86 17.29 2.71 6.35
CA ALA A 86 18.64 3.23 6.17
C ALA A 86 19.68 2.24 6.70
N GLU A 87 19.50 1.69 7.89
CA GLU A 87 20.38 0.65 8.45
C GLU A 87 20.44 -0.59 7.56
N ARG A 88 19.30 -1.01 7.01
CA ARG A 88 19.23 -2.15 6.09
C ARG A 88 19.96 -1.85 4.78
N TRP A 89 19.72 -0.68 4.19
CA TRP A 89 20.40 -0.25 2.97
C TRP A 89 21.91 -0.19 3.20
N LEU A 90 22.33 0.36 4.35
CA LEU A 90 23.72 0.46 4.73
C LEU A 90 24.34 -0.93 4.87
N LYS A 91 23.68 -1.88 5.56
CA LYS A 91 24.12 -3.29 5.67
C LYS A 91 24.28 -3.97 4.30
N VAL A 92 23.35 -3.75 3.37
CA VAL A 92 23.41 -4.35 2.02
C VAL A 92 24.55 -3.75 1.19
N ASN A 93 24.79 -2.45 1.31
CA ASN A 93 25.72 -1.71 0.44
C ASN A 93 27.11 -1.48 1.05
N GLN A 94 27.31 -1.76 2.35
CA GLN A 94 28.61 -1.63 3.03
C GLN A 94 29.57 -2.79 2.74
N THR A 95 29.07 -3.98 2.42
CA THR A 95 29.92 -5.16 2.25
C THR A 95 30.04 -5.55 0.79
N ALA A 96 31.29 -5.52 0.30
CA ALA A 96 31.68 -6.30 -0.86
C ALA A 96 31.41 -7.79 -0.56
N ASP A 97 30.28 -8.28 -1.07
CA ASP A 97 29.95 -9.69 -1.25
C ASP A 97 29.80 -10.62 -0.02
N ASP A 98 29.23 -10.12 1.08
CA ASP A 98 28.75 -11.03 2.14
C ASP A 98 27.43 -11.72 1.73
N SER A 99 27.57 -12.88 1.07
CA SER A 99 26.45 -13.70 0.58
C SER A 99 25.51 -14.18 1.69
N GLN A 100 25.98 -14.34 2.93
CA GLN A 100 25.17 -14.80 4.05
C GLN A 100 24.23 -13.70 4.54
N LEU A 101 24.73 -12.46 4.62
CA LEU A 101 23.91 -11.30 4.97
C LEU A 101 22.81 -11.05 3.94
N LYS A 102 23.14 -11.18 2.64
CA LYS A 102 22.16 -11.08 1.53
C LYS A 102 21.06 -12.14 1.65
N MET A 103 21.40 -13.39 1.97
CA MET A 103 20.41 -14.46 2.17
C MET A 103 19.49 -14.20 3.39
N LYS A 104 20.04 -13.70 4.50
CA LYS A 104 19.25 -13.38 5.69
C LYS A 104 18.23 -12.26 5.43
N ILE A 105 18.66 -11.22 4.70
CA ILE A 105 17.81 -10.11 4.27
C ILE A 105 16.73 -10.59 3.30
N ALA A 106 17.05 -11.50 2.37
CA ALA A 106 16.07 -12.08 1.45
C ALA A 106 14.96 -12.86 2.19
N ASN A 107 15.31 -13.62 3.23
CA ASN A 107 14.34 -14.34 4.05
C ASN A 107 13.38 -13.41 4.82
N GLU A 108 13.87 -12.26 5.31
CA GLU A 108 13.01 -11.24 5.93
C GLU A 108 12.01 -10.62 4.92
N ASP A 109 12.41 -10.43 3.65
CA ASP A 109 11.50 -9.92 2.62
C ASP A 109 10.44 -10.94 2.19
N ILE A 110 10.77 -12.24 2.22
CA ILE A 110 9.78 -13.30 2.01
C ILE A 110 8.69 -13.23 3.09
N ASN A 111 9.10 -13.05 4.35
CA ASN A 111 8.17 -12.91 5.47
C ASN A 111 7.31 -11.64 5.34
N ARG A 112 7.88 -10.52 4.91
CA ARG A 112 7.07 -9.33 4.63
C ARG A 112 6.09 -9.56 3.48
N LYS A 113 6.53 -10.12 2.34
CA LYS A 113 5.63 -10.48 1.23
C LYS A 113 4.48 -11.41 1.68
N ALA A 114 4.76 -12.33 2.59
CA ALA A 114 3.72 -13.17 3.18
C ALA A 114 2.69 -12.35 3.96
N ILE A 115 3.10 -11.31 4.70
CA ILE A 115 2.17 -10.37 5.38
C ILE A 115 1.32 -9.61 4.35
N TRP A 116 1.93 -9.13 3.26
CA TRP A 116 1.21 -8.41 2.20
C TRP A 116 0.16 -9.29 1.49
N LYS A 117 0.40 -10.60 1.35
CA LYS A 117 -0.59 -11.56 0.84
C LYS A 117 -1.86 -11.65 1.68
N TYR A 118 -1.84 -11.26 2.96
CA TYR A 118 -3.05 -11.20 3.77
C TYR A 118 -3.82 -9.88 3.62
N LEU A 119 -3.20 -8.87 3.01
CA LEU A 119 -3.78 -7.54 2.77
C LEU A 119 -4.31 -7.37 1.34
N THR A 120 -4.09 -8.35 0.47
CA THR A 120 -4.61 -8.43 -0.91
C THR A 120 -5.43 -9.70 -1.07
#